data_AF-A0A933USE5-F1
#
_entry.id   AF-A0A933USE5-F1
#
_cell.length_a   1.000
_cell.length_b   1.000
_cell.length_c   1.000
_cell.angle_alpha   90.00
_cell.angle_beta   90.00
_cell.angle_gamma   90.00
#
_symmetry.space_group_name_H-M   'P 1'
#
loop_
_entity.id
_entity.type
_entity.pdbx_description
1 polymer ?
#
loop_
_entity_poly.entity_id
_entity_poly.type
_entity_poly.pdbx_seq_one_letter_code
_entity_poly.pdbx_strand_id
1 'polypeptide(L)'
;MNKIAFAAALLLVAPTLALAQAPQTPPGQTQQPQLRQDREEIRKDRQDLQKDRKELRDAQQERNKDAKALREAKKAGDKDKAAELRKELKEDQQKVRQERKDVRKDQQELRKDRRELHKDQRPLKKEMRDRRNHPRDSHQDRQARRFEARERRHAQSGGQADRRFGH
;
A
#
# COMPACT_ATOMS: atom_id res chain seq x y z
N MET A 1 23.26 -72.65 -24.44
CA MET A 1 22.06 -73.17 -25.15
C MET A 1 20.82 -72.72 -24.38
N ASN A 2 19.81 -72.21 -25.10
CA ASN A 2 18.39 -71.99 -24.74
C ASN A 2 18.09 -70.73 -23.90
N LYS A 3 17.67 -69.59 -24.48
CA LYS A 3 16.39 -69.17 -25.12
C LYS A 3 15.35 -68.58 -24.14
N ILE A 4 15.19 -67.25 -24.22
CA ILE A 4 13.97 -66.38 -24.25
C ILE A 4 12.89 -66.55 -23.15
N ALA A 5 12.55 -65.45 -22.47
CA ALA A 5 11.17 -64.97 -22.33
C ALA A 5 11.09 -63.52 -21.80
N PHE A 6 10.54 -62.63 -22.63
CA PHE A 6 10.08 -61.29 -22.26
C PHE A 6 8.93 -61.37 -21.25
N ALA A 7 8.99 -60.59 -20.18
CA ALA A 7 7.83 -60.26 -19.35
C ALA A 7 7.74 -58.74 -19.22
N ALA A 8 6.93 -58.14 -20.09
CA ALA A 8 6.52 -56.75 -20.02
C ALA A 8 5.62 -56.56 -18.80
N ALA A 9 6.14 -55.96 -17.73
CA ALA A 9 5.35 -55.50 -16.60
C ALA A 9 4.79 -54.11 -16.93
N LEU A 10 3.53 -54.10 -17.37
CA LEU A 10 2.74 -52.91 -17.67
C LEU A 10 2.48 -52.15 -16.36
N LEU A 11 3.27 -51.11 -16.11
CA LEU A 11 3.17 -50.28 -14.90
C LEU A 11 2.00 -49.28 -15.09
N LEU A 12 0.88 -49.60 -14.45
CA LEU A 12 -0.35 -48.84 -14.46
C LEU A 12 -0.13 -47.50 -13.72
N VAL A 13 0.22 -46.45 -14.47
CA VAL A 13 0.37 -45.09 -13.94
C VAL A 13 -1.03 -44.53 -13.67
N ALA A 14 -1.42 -44.50 -12.41
CA ALA A 14 -2.57 -43.73 -11.97
C ALA A 14 -2.28 -42.22 -12.15
N PRO A 15 -3.14 -41.44 -12.80
CA PRO A 15 -2.96 -39.99 -12.84
C PRO A 15 -3.32 -39.45 -11.46
N THR A 16 -2.31 -39.12 -10.65
CA THR A 16 -2.50 -38.29 -9.47
C THR A 16 -3.00 -36.93 -9.94
N LEU A 17 -4.28 -36.64 -9.74
CA LEU A 17 -4.84 -35.31 -9.89
C LEU A 17 -4.08 -34.36 -8.96
N ALA A 18 -3.17 -33.57 -9.53
CA ALA A 18 -2.57 -32.43 -8.87
C ALA A 18 -3.66 -31.37 -8.71
N LEU A 19 -4.35 -31.37 -7.57
CA LEU A 19 -5.16 -30.24 -7.15
C LEU A 19 -4.23 -29.04 -7.00
N ALA A 20 -4.30 -28.10 -7.95
CA ALA A 20 -3.63 -26.82 -7.88
C ALA A 20 -4.09 -26.09 -6.61
N GLN A 21 -3.28 -26.18 -5.56
CA GLN A 21 -3.46 -25.36 -4.38
C GLN A 21 -3.11 -23.93 -4.77
N ALA A 22 -4.13 -23.11 -5.04
CA ALA A 22 -3.95 -21.67 -5.18
C ALA A 22 -3.23 -21.15 -3.92
N PRO A 23 -2.19 -20.32 -4.05
CA PRO A 23 -1.48 -19.78 -2.89
C PRO A 23 -2.44 -18.94 -2.04
N GLN A 24 -2.92 -19.53 -0.95
CA GLN A 24 -3.70 -18.84 0.07
C GLN A 24 -2.72 -17.99 0.87
N THR A 25 -2.47 -16.76 0.40
CA THR A 25 -1.70 -15.78 1.18
C THR A 25 -2.50 -15.46 2.44
N PRO A 26 -1.93 -15.65 3.65
CA PRO A 26 -2.64 -15.37 4.88
C PRO A 26 -2.99 -13.88 4.95
N PRO A 27 -4.26 -13.52 5.24
CA PRO A 27 -4.67 -12.12 5.34
C PRO A 27 -3.90 -11.48 6.51
N GLY A 28 -3.01 -10.54 6.19
CA GLY A 28 -2.33 -9.72 7.19
C GLY A 28 -0.84 -9.48 6.98
N GLN A 29 -0.12 -10.34 6.24
CA GLN A 29 1.33 -10.17 6.04
C GLN A 29 1.70 -9.20 4.91
N THR A 30 0.84 -9.02 3.92
CA THR A 30 1.05 -8.12 2.76
C THR A 30 0.57 -6.68 2.99
N GLN A 31 -0.28 -6.43 3.98
CA GLN A 31 -0.92 -5.11 4.20
C GLN A 31 -0.05 -4.16 5.04
N GLN A 32 0.86 -4.67 5.88
CA GLN A 32 1.73 -3.81 6.70
C GLN A 32 2.80 -3.05 5.89
N PRO A 33 3.46 -3.65 4.87
CA PRO A 33 4.35 -2.91 3.98
C PRO A 33 3.63 -1.83 3.18
N GLN A 34 2.44 -2.12 2.65
CA GLN A 34 1.62 -1.18 1.86
C GLN A 34 1.24 0.05 2.68
N LEU A 35 0.75 -0.12 3.91
CA LEU A 35 0.46 1.01 4.81
C LEU A 35 1.67 1.89 5.14
N ARG A 36 2.88 1.34 5.15
CA ARG A 36 4.11 2.13 5.36
C ARG A 36 4.42 2.95 4.12
N GLN A 37 4.32 2.32 2.95
CA GLN A 37 4.51 2.97 1.66
C GLN A 37 3.52 4.12 1.46
N ASP A 38 2.22 3.90 1.65
CA ASP A 38 1.19 4.95 1.53
C ASP A 38 1.45 6.15 2.45
N ARG A 39 1.98 5.91 3.65
CA ARG A 39 2.34 6.97 4.59
C ARG A 39 3.55 7.78 4.14
N GLU A 40 4.51 7.12 3.50
CA GLU A 40 5.68 7.78 2.91
C GLU A 40 5.29 8.61 1.69
N GLU A 41 4.43 8.10 0.82
CA GLU A 41 3.90 8.81 -0.36
C GLU A 41 3.13 10.06 0.07
N ILE A 42 2.18 9.94 1.02
CA ILE A 42 1.49 11.09 1.63
C ILE A 42 2.47 12.13 2.23
N ARG A 43 3.61 11.69 2.76
CA ARG A 43 4.61 12.61 3.32
C ARG A 43 5.33 13.38 2.21
N LYS A 44 5.68 12.71 1.11
CA LYS A 44 6.30 13.33 -0.08
C LYS A 44 5.33 14.32 -0.73
N ASP A 45 4.10 13.91 -1.00
CA ASP A 45 3.05 14.78 -1.57
C ASP A 45 2.79 16.03 -0.73
N ARG A 46 2.88 15.91 0.61
CA ARG A 46 2.77 17.08 1.49
C ARG A 46 3.96 18.02 1.37
N GLN A 47 5.17 17.49 1.17
CA GLN A 47 6.37 18.30 0.98
C GLN A 47 6.32 19.01 -0.36
N ASP A 48 5.94 18.31 -1.43
CA ASP A 48 5.84 18.89 -2.77
C ASP A 48 4.74 19.96 -2.81
N LEU A 49 3.56 19.68 -2.23
CA LEU A 49 2.51 20.70 -2.07
C LEU A 49 2.98 21.94 -1.27
N GLN A 50 3.90 21.77 -0.32
CA GLN A 50 4.47 22.91 0.41
C GLN A 50 5.41 23.74 -0.46
N LYS A 51 6.24 23.09 -1.30
CA LYS A 51 7.13 23.76 -2.25
C LYS A 51 6.32 24.52 -3.30
N ASP A 52 5.37 23.86 -3.96
CA ASP A 52 4.50 24.47 -4.97
C ASP A 52 3.72 25.67 -4.43
N ARG A 53 3.28 25.60 -3.16
CA ARG A 53 2.64 26.75 -2.50
C ARG A 53 3.60 27.91 -2.26
N LYS A 54 4.86 27.63 -1.99
CA LYS A 54 5.89 28.66 -1.84
C LYS A 54 6.20 29.28 -3.20
N GLU A 55 6.43 28.47 -4.23
CA GLU A 55 6.68 28.92 -5.59
C GLU A 55 5.52 29.77 -6.14
N LEU A 56 4.27 29.37 -5.87
CA LEU A 56 3.10 30.20 -6.17
C LEU A 56 3.11 31.55 -5.45
N ARG A 57 3.51 31.59 -4.17
CA ARG A 57 3.61 32.85 -3.43
C ARG A 57 4.68 33.76 -4.02
N ASP A 58 5.83 33.21 -4.34
CA ASP A 58 6.96 33.95 -4.90
C ASP A 58 6.58 34.50 -6.29
N ALA A 59 5.97 33.69 -7.16
CA ALA A 59 5.44 34.14 -8.45
C ALA A 59 4.37 35.23 -8.32
N GLN A 60 3.52 35.16 -7.28
CA GLN A 60 2.53 36.21 -7.00
C GLN A 60 3.18 37.51 -6.53
N GLN A 61 4.29 37.43 -5.79
CA GLN A 61 5.04 38.60 -5.34
C GLN A 61 5.69 39.32 -6.51
N GLU A 62 6.38 38.61 -7.41
CA GLU A 62 6.99 39.20 -8.62
C GLU A 62 5.92 39.88 -9.49
N ARG A 63 4.80 39.18 -9.77
CA ARG A 63 3.66 39.75 -10.49
C ARG A 63 3.15 41.06 -9.85
N ASN A 64 3.12 41.12 -8.52
CA ASN A 64 2.67 42.32 -7.80
C ASN A 64 3.70 43.46 -7.89
N LYS A 65 5.01 43.16 -7.87
CA LYS A 65 6.07 44.14 -8.08
C LYS A 65 5.98 44.74 -9.49
N ASP A 66 5.86 43.90 -10.51
CA ASP A 66 5.72 44.34 -11.90
C ASP A 66 4.45 45.17 -12.11
N ALA A 67 3.33 44.75 -11.50
CA ALA A 67 2.09 45.51 -11.55
C ALA A 67 2.24 46.91 -10.92
N LYS A 68 3.00 47.02 -9.81
CA LYS A 68 3.29 48.28 -9.15
C LYS A 68 4.20 49.16 -10.01
N ALA A 69 5.30 48.60 -10.52
CA ALA A 69 6.22 49.28 -11.42
C ALA A 69 5.50 49.81 -12.67
N LEU A 70 4.61 48.99 -13.26
CA LEU A 70 3.80 49.40 -14.42
C LEU A 70 2.88 50.58 -14.09
N ARG A 71 2.28 50.57 -12.89
CA ARG A 71 1.43 51.68 -12.43
C ARG A 71 2.25 52.96 -12.25
N GLU A 72 3.48 52.86 -11.75
CA GLU A 72 4.39 53.99 -11.58
C GLU A 72 4.88 54.54 -12.93
N ALA A 73 5.31 53.69 -13.86
CA ALA A 73 5.70 54.10 -15.21
C ALA A 73 4.56 54.83 -15.95
N LYS A 74 3.34 54.30 -15.85
CA LYS A 74 2.15 54.97 -16.41
C LYS A 74 1.87 56.34 -15.79
N LYS A 75 2.07 56.49 -14.47
CA LYS A 75 1.90 57.79 -13.79
C LYS A 75 2.96 58.79 -14.21
N ALA A 76 4.19 58.32 -14.44
CA ALA A 76 5.30 59.13 -14.94
C ALA A 76 5.18 59.50 -16.42
N GLY A 77 4.21 58.91 -17.15
CA GLY A 77 4.03 59.15 -18.59
C GLY A 77 5.02 58.41 -19.48
N ASP A 78 5.84 57.53 -18.91
CA ASP A 78 6.84 56.74 -19.63
C ASP A 78 6.17 55.55 -20.35
N LYS A 79 5.88 55.75 -21.63
CA LYS A 79 5.13 54.79 -22.45
C LYS A 79 5.96 53.57 -22.84
N ASP A 80 7.26 53.75 -23.06
CA ASP A 80 8.16 52.69 -23.50
C ASP A 80 8.41 51.72 -22.35
N LYS A 81 8.76 52.24 -21.17
CA LYS A 81 8.89 51.42 -19.96
C LYS A 81 7.58 50.73 -19.57
N ALA A 82 6.45 51.43 -19.74
CA ALA A 82 5.14 50.82 -19.50
C ALA A 82 4.78 49.71 -20.52
N ALA A 83 5.37 49.72 -21.72
CA ALA A 83 5.19 48.65 -22.70
C ALA A 83 6.03 47.42 -22.33
N GLU A 84 7.26 47.61 -21.86
CA GLU A 84 8.14 46.54 -21.36
C GLU A 84 7.55 45.85 -20.12
N LEU A 85 7.20 46.63 -19.09
CA LEU A 85 6.60 46.11 -17.85
C LEU A 85 5.25 45.39 -18.09
N ARG A 86 4.53 45.72 -19.17
CA ARG A 86 3.32 44.97 -19.57
C ARG A 86 3.65 43.57 -20.07
N LYS A 87 4.78 43.39 -20.76
CA LYS A 87 5.23 42.08 -21.24
C LYS A 87 5.68 41.23 -20.06
N GLU A 88 6.52 41.78 -19.19
CA GLU A 88 6.97 41.12 -17.94
C GLU A 88 5.77 40.70 -17.08
N LEU A 89 4.83 41.61 -16.84
CA LEU A 89 3.61 41.29 -16.09
C LEU A 89 2.79 40.16 -16.73
N LYS A 90 2.79 40.04 -18.06
CA LYS A 90 2.10 38.94 -18.76
C LYS A 90 2.82 37.62 -18.55
N GLU A 91 4.15 37.61 -18.60
CA GLU A 91 4.97 36.42 -18.32
C GLU A 91 4.77 35.96 -16.87
N ASP A 92 4.78 36.90 -15.92
CA ASP A 92 4.55 36.61 -14.51
C ASP A 92 3.13 36.10 -14.24
N GLN A 93 2.13 36.62 -14.96
CA GLN A 93 0.79 36.04 -14.93
C GLN A 93 0.75 34.61 -15.48
N GLN A 94 1.56 34.28 -16.48
CA GLN A 94 1.67 32.91 -16.99
C GLN A 94 2.35 32.00 -15.97
N LYS A 95 3.45 32.44 -15.33
CA LYS A 95 4.10 31.71 -14.22
C LYS A 95 3.11 31.41 -13.11
N VAL A 96 2.40 32.43 -12.59
CA VAL A 96 1.35 32.23 -11.56
C VAL A 96 0.28 31.24 -11.99
N ARG A 97 -0.10 31.22 -13.27
CA ARG A 97 -1.07 30.22 -13.79
C ARG A 97 -0.48 28.82 -13.79
N GLN A 98 0.80 28.66 -14.10
CA GLN A 98 1.50 27.39 -14.08
C GLN A 98 1.64 26.87 -12.65
N GLU A 99 2.16 27.68 -11.73
CA GLU A 99 2.26 27.34 -10.30
C GLU A 99 0.91 26.92 -9.70
N ARG A 100 -0.18 27.59 -10.10
CA ARG A 100 -1.54 27.19 -9.67
C ARG A 100 -1.97 25.83 -10.19
N LYS A 101 -1.51 25.42 -11.37
CA LYS A 101 -1.80 24.08 -11.90
C LYS A 101 -1.03 23.03 -11.14
N ASP A 102 0.23 23.28 -10.81
CA ASP A 102 1.09 22.32 -10.14
C ASP A 102 0.59 22.10 -8.69
N VAL A 103 0.29 23.19 -7.95
CA VAL A 103 -0.45 23.12 -6.66
C VAL A 103 -1.73 22.28 -6.74
N ARG A 104 -2.47 22.34 -7.86
CA ARG A 104 -3.70 21.57 -8.04
C ARG A 104 -3.42 20.09 -8.30
N LYS A 105 -2.37 19.75 -9.03
CA LYS A 105 -1.96 18.35 -9.27
C LYS A 105 -1.52 17.70 -7.97
N ASP A 106 -0.64 18.35 -7.21
CA ASP A 106 -0.17 17.87 -5.92
C ASP A 106 -1.31 17.67 -4.91
N GLN A 107 -2.32 18.56 -4.94
CA GLN A 107 -3.53 18.36 -4.13
C GLN A 107 -4.36 17.16 -4.56
N GLN A 108 -4.38 16.83 -5.86
CA GLN A 108 -5.07 15.65 -6.36
C GLN A 108 -4.33 14.37 -6.02
N GLU A 109 -3.00 14.35 -6.14
CA GLU A 109 -2.14 13.23 -5.75
C GLU A 109 -2.29 12.95 -4.26
N LEU A 110 -2.15 13.96 -3.41
CA LEU A 110 -2.35 13.81 -1.96
C LEU A 110 -3.74 13.28 -1.59
N ARG A 111 -4.77 13.60 -2.40
CA ARG A 111 -6.13 13.08 -2.20
C ARG A 111 -6.26 11.62 -2.61
N LYS A 112 -5.57 11.19 -3.68
CA LYS A 112 -5.53 9.79 -4.12
C LYS A 112 -4.84 8.93 -3.08
N ASP A 113 -3.65 9.31 -2.62
CA ASP A 113 -2.87 8.55 -1.64
C ASP A 113 -3.62 8.42 -0.31
N ARG A 114 -4.27 9.50 0.14
CA ARG A 114 -5.16 9.43 1.32
C ARG A 114 -6.32 8.46 1.15
N ARG A 115 -6.85 8.34 -0.07
CA ARG A 115 -7.95 7.40 -0.37
C ARG A 115 -7.44 5.97 -0.39
N GLU A 116 -6.25 5.74 -0.91
CA GLU A 116 -5.58 4.42 -0.94
C GLU A 116 -5.25 3.97 0.49
N LEU A 117 -4.61 4.83 1.29
CA LEU A 117 -4.40 4.59 2.71
C LEU A 117 -5.69 4.25 3.45
N HIS A 118 -6.79 4.95 3.13
CA HIS A 118 -8.08 4.66 3.75
C HIS A 118 -8.64 3.29 3.34
N LYS A 119 -8.49 2.90 2.07
CA LYS A 119 -8.91 1.56 1.59
C LYS A 119 -8.13 0.47 2.32
N ASP A 120 -6.83 0.64 2.50
CA ASP A 120 -5.94 -0.35 3.13
C ASP A 120 -6.19 -0.46 4.64
N GLN A 121 -6.60 0.63 5.29
CA GLN A 121 -6.96 0.62 6.72
C GLN A 121 -8.31 -0.05 7.01
N ARG A 122 -9.28 -0.03 6.08
CA ARG A 122 -10.62 -0.61 6.30
C ARG A 122 -10.60 -2.13 6.61
N PRO A 123 -9.92 -3.00 5.84
CA PRO A 123 -9.88 -4.43 6.12
C PRO A 123 -9.16 -4.70 7.46
N LEU A 124 -8.06 -4.00 7.75
CA LEU A 124 -7.36 -4.13 9.02
C LEU A 124 -8.24 -3.76 10.23
N LYS A 125 -9.00 -2.66 10.11
CA LYS A 125 -9.93 -2.26 11.17
C LYS A 125 -11.06 -3.28 11.36
N LYS A 126 -11.52 -3.91 10.27
CA LYS A 126 -12.51 -4.99 10.33
C LYS A 126 -11.92 -6.24 10.99
N GLU A 127 -10.73 -6.69 10.59
CA GLU A 127 -10.04 -7.82 11.20
C GLU A 127 -9.81 -7.61 12.71
N MET A 128 -9.36 -6.41 13.10
CA MET A 128 -9.19 -6.07 14.52
C MET A 128 -10.50 -6.10 15.29
N ARG A 129 -11.61 -5.66 14.69
CA ARG A 129 -12.94 -5.70 15.30
C ARG A 129 -13.46 -7.13 15.42
N ASP A 130 -13.28 -7.94 14.38
CA ASP A 130 -13.68 -9.35 14.36
C ASP A 130 -12.90 -10.15 15.41
N ARG A 131 -11.57 -9.92 15.51
CA ARG A 131 -10.71 -10.51 16.56
C ARG A 131 -11.11 -10.07 17.96
N ARG A 132 -11.51 -8.81 18.14
CA ARG A 132 -11.99 -8.29 19.44
C ARG A 132 -13.36 -8.87 19.84
N ASN A 133 -14.23 -9.13 18.87
CA ASN A 133 -15.59 -9.61 19.10
C ASN A 133 -15.70 -11.14 19.19
N HIS A 134 -14.72 -11.90 18.68
CA HIS A 134 -14.63 -13.36 18.80
C HIS A 134 -13.44 -13.85 19.67
N PRO A 135 -13.28 -13.38 20.92
CA PRO A 135 -12.25 -13.91 21.80
C PRO A 135 -12.57 -15.33 22.30
N ARG A 136 -13.87 -15.73 22.28
CA ARG A 136 -14.34 -17.05 22.76
C ARG A 136 -13.84 -18.21 21.89
N ASP A 137 -13.80 -18.06 20.58
CA ASP A 137 -13.32 -19.13 19.68
C ASP A 137 -11.84 -19.40 19.88
N SER A 138 -11.04 -18.36 20.12
CA SER A 138 -9.62 -18.52 20.43
C SER A 138 -9.38 -19.22 21.78
N HIS A 139 -10.31 -19.11 22.72
CA HIS A 139 -10.21 -19.75 24.03
C HIS A 139 -10.73 -21.19 23.99
N GLN A 140 -11.84 -21.45 23.30
CA GLN A 140 -12.37 -22.80 23.08
C GLN A 140 -11.44 -23.63 22.20
N ASP A 141 -10.90 -23.07 21.11
CA ASP A 141 -9.91 -23.75 20.27
C ASP A 141 -8.61 -24.04 21.04
N ARG A 142 -8.17 -23.12 21.91
CA ARG A 142 -7.03 -23.35 22.80
C ARG A 142 -7.30 -24.45 23.82
N GLN A 143 -8.51 -24.52 24.38
CA GLN A 143 -8.89 -25.60 25.29
C GLN A 143 -9.01 -26.92 24.54
N ALA A 144 -9.65 -26.97 23.37
CA ALA A 144 -9.78 -28.15 22.52
C ALA A 144 -8.40 -28.70 22.13
N ARG A 145 -7.48 -27.86 21.66
CA ARG A 145 -6.08 -28.27 21.38
C ARG A 145 -5.35 -28.78 22.61
N ARG A 146 -5.63 -28.21 23.80
CA ARG A 146 -5.05 -28.70 25.06
C ARG A 146 -5.60 -30.07 25.44
N PHE A 147 -6.88 -30.33 25.23
CA PHE A 147 -7.50 -31.64 25.43
C PHE A 147 -6.95 -32.65 24.44
N GLU A 148 -6.91 -32.32 23.15
CA GLU A 148 -6.36 -33.18 22.11
C GLU A 148 -4.87 -33.51 22.37
N ALA A 149 -4.07 -32.54 22.82
CA ALA A 149 -2.67 -32.76 23.21
C ALA A 149 -2.51 -33.58 24.51
N ARG A 150 -3.53 -33.63 25.37
CA ARG A 150 -3.55 -34.52 26.55
C ARG A 150 -3.92 -35.93 26.13
N GLU A 151 -4.94 -36.09 25.28
CA GLU A 151 -5.35 -37.40 24.75
C GLU A 151 -4.24 -38.06 23.94
N ARG A 152 -3.56 -37.31 23.06
CA ARG A 152 -2.40 -37.84 22.32
C ARG A 152 -1.28 -38.31 23.24
N ARG A 153 -1.04 -37.62 24.36
CA ARG A 153 -0.05 -38.03 25.37
C ARG A 153 -0.49 -39.26 26.15
N HIS A 154 -1.76 -39.36 26.52
CA HIS A 154 -2.31 -40.56 27.16
C HIS A 154 -2.25 -41.78 26.23
N ALA A 155 -2.60 -41.62 24.95
CA ALA A 155 -2.52 -42.66 23.93
C ALA A 155 -1.07 -43.13 23.71
N GLN A 156 -0.09 -42.21 23.71
CA GLN A 156 1.34 -42.57 23.64
C GLN A 156 1.86 -43.25 24.92
N SER A 157 1.31 -42.93 26.10
CA SER A 157 1.70 -43.57 27.36
C SER A 157 1.07 -44.95 27.57
N GLY A 158 -0.16 -45.17 27.09
CA GLY A 158 -0.85 -46.46 27.14
C GLY A 158 -0.19 -47.51 26.25
N GLY A 159 0.33 -47.11 25.08
CA GLY A 159 1.08 -47.99 24.17
C GLY A 159 2.49 -48.40 24.65
N GLN A 160 2.96 -47.89 25.80
CA GLN A 160 4.18 -48.35 26.46
C GLN A 160 3.92 -49.37 27.59
N ALA A 161 2.70 -49.44 28.13
CA ALA A 161 2.36 -50.38 29.20
C ALA A 161 2.12 -51.81 28.66
N ASP A 162 1.52 -51.94 27.46
CA ASP A 162 1.18 -53.25 26.89
C ASP A 162 2.36 -53.97 26.20
N ARG A 163 3.53 -53.33 26.08
CA ARG A 163 4.74 -53.95 25.53
C ARG A 163 5.67 -54.57 26.57
N ARG A 164 5.23 -54.72 27.82
CA ARG A 164 6.00 -55.37 28.91
C ARG A 164 5.46 -56.71 29.42
N PHE A 165 4.38 -57.24 28.84
CA PHE A 165 3.83 -58.55 29.22
C PHE A 165 3.56 -59.45 28.00
N GLY A 166 4.50 -59.46 27.05
CA GLY A 166 4.52 -60.42 25.94
C GLY A 166 5.86 -61.16 25.92
N HIS A 167 5.99 -62.21 26.75
CA HIS A 167 6.97 -63.28 26.61
C HIS A 167 6.41 -64.55 27.24
#